data_AF-A0A956HXQ6-F1
#
_entry.id   AF-A0A956HXQ6-F1
#
_cell.length_a   1.000
_cell.length_b   1.000
_cell.length_c   1.000
_cell.angle_alpha   90.00
_cell.angle_beta   90.00
_cell.angle_gamma   90.00
#
_symmetry.space_group_name_H-M   'P 1'
#
loop_
_entity.id
_entity.type
_entity.pdbx_description
1 polymer ?
#
loop_
_entity_poly.entity_id
_entity_poly.type
_entity_poly.pdbx_seq_one_letter_code
_entity_poly.pdbx_strand_id
1 'polypeptide(L)'
;MRLRWFGVGCLGVALSLGAVAPAFAQPANETPAEKHRRELREKLGVKASPKAPETSPSDSAPESGSPDAAGEAAATGTTTAGASSAPLPNFVDDVRPVLKKKCASCHASGKPGGMSKLVFGGDARREYELTMRFVHRANAAQSPLLQKASASGPHMGGKVLAVGSGGY
;
A
#
# COMPACT_ATOMS: atom_id res chain seq x y z
N MET A 1 -63.80 -16.02 30.92
CA MET A 1 -64.18 -14.94 31.86
C MET A 1 -63.88 -13.61 31.20
N ARG A 2 -64.89 -12.75 31.12
CA ARG A 2 -64.87 -11.44 30.47
C ARG A 2 -64.42 -10.38 31.48
N LEU A 3 -63.38 -9.61 31.21
CA LEU A 3 -63.18 -8.31 31.85
C LEU A 3 -63.21 -7.21 30.79
N ARG A 4 -64.32 -6.47 30.79
CA ARG A 4 -64.50 -5.19 30.13
C ARG A 4 -63.80 -4.13 30.99
N TRP A 5 -63.04 -3.23 30.37
CA TRP A 5 -62.62 -1.99 31.01
C TRP A 5 -63.04 -0.81 30.12
N PHE A 6 -63.88 0.04 30.69
CA PHE A 6 -64.26 1.36 30.19
C PHE A 6 -63.37 2.40 30.87
N GLY A 7 -62.97 3.45 30.18
CA GLY A 7 -62.28 4.58 30.80
C GLY A 7 -61.67 5.49 29.75
N VAL A 8 -62.45 6.41 29.18
CA VAL A 8 -62.46 7.84 29.54
C VAL A 8 -61.32 8.59 28.85
N GLY A 9 -61.71 9.48 27.95
CA GLY A 9 -60.83 10.15 27.02
C GLY A 9 -60.01 11.29 27.61
N CYS A 10 -59.09 11.76 26.77
CA CYS A 10 -58.57 13.11 26.84
C CYS A 10 -58.49 13.64 25.41
N LEU A 11 -59.28 14.68 25.18
CA LEU A 11 -59.27 15.56 24.03
C LEU A 11 -57.88 16.24 23.99
N GLY A 12 -57.02 15.78 23.09
CA GLY A 12 -55.67 16.32 22.89
C GLY A 12 -55.61 17.12 21.59
N VAL A 13 -55.50 18.44 21.77
CA VAL A 13 -55.33 19.49 20.76
C VAL A 13 -54.41 19.06 19.60
N ALA A 14 -54.96 19.06 18.38
CA ALA A 14 -54.20 18.87 17.14
C ALA A 14 -53.39 20.15 16.83
N LEU A 15 -52.15 20.20 17.30
CA LEU A 15 -51.16 21.17 16.85
C LEU A 15 -50.50 20.62 15.59
N SER A 16 -50.89 21.15 14.45
CA SER A 16 -50.34 20.82 13.13
C SER A 16 -48.88 21.27 13.03
N LEU A 17 -47.94 20.41 13.42
CA LEU A 17 -46.54 20.55 13.04
C LEU A 17 -46.40 20.20 11.56
N GLY A 18 -46.18 21.21 10.74
CA GLY A 18 -45.75 21.04 9.35
C GLY A 18 -44.42 20.31 9.31
N ALA A 19 -44.45 19.04 8.89
CA ALA A 19 -43.25 18.28 8.58
C ALA A 19 -42.69 18.77 7.23
N VAL A 20 -41.68 19.64 7.29
CA VAL A 20 -40.78 19.84 6.15
C VAL A 20 -39.91 18.60 6.06
N ALA A 21 -40.24 17.70 5.13
CA ALA A 21 -39.42 16.52 4.86
C ALA A 21 -38.04 16.97 4.33
N PRO A 22 -36.91 16.50 4.88
CA PRO A 22 -35.64 16.68 4.23
C PRO A 22 -35.64 15.86 2.92
N ALA A 23 -35.39 16.53 1.81
CA ALA A 23 -35.09 15.90 0.54
C ALA A 23 -33.78 15.11 0.70
N PHE A 24 -33.90 13.82 1.03
CA PHE A 24 -32.77 12.90 0.91
C PHE A 24 -32.43 12.75 -0.57
N ALA A 25 -31.33 13.37 -0.98
CA ALA A 25 -30.71 13.10 -2.27
C ALA A 25 -30.44 11.59 -2.37
N GLN A 26 -31.11 10.92 -3.29
CA GLN A 26 -30.77 9.55 -3.64
C GLN A 26 -29.42 9.54 -4.36
N PRO A 27 -28.47 8.64 -4.01
CA PRO A 27 -27.24 8.52 -4.76
C PRO A 27 -27.54 7.96 -6.16
N ALA A 28 -27.54 8.84 -7.15
CA ALA A 28 -27.59 8.46 -8.55
C ALA A 28 -26.23 7.88 -8.98
N ASN A 29 -26.27 6.76 -9.72
CA ASN A 29 -25.15 6.00 -10.30
C ASN A 29 -24.31 5.15 -9.34
N GLU A 30 -24.88 4.02 -8.90
CA GLU A 30 -24.04 2.89 -8.51
C GLU A 30 -23.44 2.24 -9.78
N THR A 31 -22.12 2.15 -9.85
CA THR A 31 -21.43 1.61 -11.02
C THR A 31 -21.56 0.07 -11.09
N PRO A 32 -21.48 -0.56 -12.28
CA PRO A 32 -21.45 -2.02 -12.41
C PRO A 32 -20.33 -2.67 -11.56
N ALA A 33 -19.20 -1.96 -11.40
CA ALA A 33 -18.09 -2.40 -10.56
C ALA A 33 -18.45 -2.44 -9.07
N GLU A 34 -19.19 -1.45 -8.57
CA GLU A 34 -19.67 -1.44 -7.18
C GLU A 34 -20.70 -2.53 -6.91
N LYS A 35 -21.61 -2.77 -7.87
CA LYS A 35 -22.58 -3.87 -7.77
C LYS A 35 -21.88 -5.24 -7.67
N HIS A 36 -20.88 -5.47 -8.50
CA HIS A 36 -20.09 -6.70 -8.46
C HIS A 36 -19.30 -6.84 -7.14
N ARG A 37 -18.75 -5.73 -6.64
CA ARG A 37 -18.04 -5.71 -5.35
C ARG A 37 -18.98 -6.04 -4.17
N ARG A 38 -20.23 -5.57 -4.21
CA ARG A 38 -21.25 -5.89 -3.20
C ARG A 38 -21.62 -7.37 -3.24
N GLU A 39 -21.88 -7.92 -4.42
CA GLU A 39 -22.24 -9.32 -4.61
C GLU A 39 -21.15 -10.27 -4.08
N LEU A 40 -19.88 -9.97 -4.35
CA LEU A 40 -18.76 -10.74 -3.80
C LEU A 40 -18.69 -10.66 -2.27
N ARG A 41 -18.97 -9.50 -1.67
CA ARG A 41 -19.00 -9.35 -0.21
C ARG A 41 -20.12 -10.15 0.45
N GLU A 42 -21.31 -10.16 -0.16
CA GLU A 42 -22.44 -10.97 0.33
C GLU A 42 -22.13 -12.47 0.21
N LYS A 43 -21.59 -12.90 -0.93
CA LYS A 43 -21.26 -14.31 -1.18
C LYS A 43 -20.16 -14.85 -0.27
N LEU A 44 -19.24 -13.99 0.16
CA LEU A 44 -18.16 -14.33 1.09
C LEU A 44 -18.55 -14.17 2.57
N GLY A 45 -19.77 -13.73 2.88
CA GLY A 45 -20.24 -13.54 4.26
C GLY A 45 -19.46 -12.48 5.04
N VAL A 46 -18.78 -11.56 4.35
CA VAL A 46 -17.96 -10.51 4.98
C VAL A 46 -18.91 -9.40 5.45
N LYS A 47 -19.33 -9.49 6.72
CA LYS A 47 -20.14 -8.47 7.38
C LYS A 47 -19.46 -7.11 7.21
N ALA A 48 -20.21 -6.13 6.69
CA ALA A 48 -19.73 -4.77 6.49
C ALA A 48 -19.10 -4.22 7.77
N SER A 49 -17.80 -3.96 7.78
CA SER A 49 -17.21 -3.11 8.81
C SER A 49 -17.78 -1.69 8.67
N PRO A 50 -18.06 -1.00 9.79
CA PRO A 50 -18.54 0.38 9.75
C PRO A 50 -17.53 1.28 9.06
N LYS A 51 -18.08 2.26 8.34
CA LYS A 51 -17.42 3.37 7.64
C LYS A 51 -16.23 3.89 8.45
N ALA A 52 -15.01 3.69 7.96
CA ALA A 52 -13.85 4.43 8.43
C ALA A 52 -14.13 5.93 8.20
N PRO A 53 -13.77 6.82 9.14
CA PRO A 53 -13.84 8.24 8.90
C PRO A 53 -12.99 8.57 7.66
N GLU A 54 -13.61 9.23 6.70
CA GLU A 54 -12.95 9.87 5.58
C GLU A 54 -11.98 10.91 6.15
N THR A 55 -10.73 10.51 6.40
CA THR A 55 -9.65 11.47 6.52
C THR A 55 -9.45 12.06 5.14
N SER A 56 -9.83 13.32 5.02
CA SER A 56 -9.67 14.21 3.88
C SER A 56 -8.39 13.95 3.07
N PRO A 57 -8.42 14.07 1.73
CA PRO A 57 -7.21 14.33 1.00
C PRO A 57 -6.66 15.68 1.48
N SER A 58 -5.57 15.62 2.24
CA SER A 58 -4.74 16.79 2.50
C SER A 58 -4.12 17.17 1.17
N ASP A 59 -4.66 18.24 0.59
CA ASP A 59 -4.07 19.02 -0.47
C ASP A 59 -2.64 19.40 -0.03
N SER A 60 -1.67 18.67 -0.56
CA SER A 60 -0.26 19.08 -0.50
C SER A 60 0.10 19.44 -1.93
N ALA A 61 -0.14 20.71 -2.24
CA ALA A 61 0.51 21.40 -3.34
C ALA A 61 2.02 21.08 -3.33
N PRO A 62 2.60 20.64 -4.45
CA PRO A 62 4.05 20.67 -4.58
C PRO A 62 4.47 22.14 -4.72
N GLU A 63 5.14 22.66 -3.70
CA GLU A 63 5.97 23.86 -3.85
C GLU A 63 6.99 23.62 -4.95
N SER A 64 6.78 24.33 -6.05
CA SER A 64 7.70 24.45 -7.18
C SER A 64 8.90 25.28 -6.74
N GLY A 65 9.85 24.65 -6.06
CA GLY A 65 11.17 25.21 -5.81
C GLY A 65 12.08 25.02 -7.01
N SER A 66 12.15 26.01 -7.90
CA SER A 66 13.26 26.20 -8.83
C SER A 66 14.45 26.78 -8.07
N PRO A 67 15.64 26.15 -8.10
CA PRO A 67 16.88 26.88 -8.03
C PRO A 67 17.39 27.15 -9.44
N ASP A 68 17.28 28.42 -9.86
CA ASP A 68 18.16 29.00 -10.86
C ASP A 68 19.61 28.85 -10.39
N ALA A 69 20.40 28.12 -11.16
CA ALA A 69 21.85 28.24 -11.17
C ALA A 69 22.32 28.11 -12.62
N ALA A 70 22.32 29.26 -13.30
CA ALA A 70 23.08 29.46 -14.51
C ALA A 70 24.58 29.32 -14.20
N GLY A 71 25.30 28.74 -15.16
CA GLY A 71 26.58 28.08 -14.97
C GLY A 71 27.76 28.99 -14.69
N GLU A 72 28.89 28.34 -14.40
CA GLU A 72 30.14 28.69 -15.04
C GLU A 72 31.03 27.46 -15.18
N ALA A 73 31.53 27.26 -16.39
CA ALA A 73 32.43 26.19 -16.75
C ALA A 73 33.83 26.51 -16.20
N ALA A 74 34.41 25.56 -15.46
CA ALA A 74 35.84 25.51 -15.23
C ALA A 74 36.32 24.08 -15.50
N ALA A 75 36.73 23.87 -16.75
CA ALA A 75 37.53 22.72 -17.14
C ALA A 75 38.94 22.91 -16.56
N THR A 76 39.25 22.23 -15.47
CA THR A 76 40.61 22.09 -14.97
C THR A 76 40.89 20.63 -14.64
N GLY A 77 41.75 20.07 -15.48
CA GLY A 77 42.56 18.86 -15.35
C GLY A 77 42.17 17.82 -14.31
N THR A 78 41.87 16.60 -14.78
CA THR A 78 41.97 15.43 -13.91
C THR A 78 42.60 14.27 -14.67
N THR A 79 43.92 14.16 -14.52
CA THR A 79 44.65 12.92 -14.75
C THR A 79 44.41 12.03 -13.53
N THR A 80 43.31 11.25 -13.51
CA THR A 80 43.13 10.22 -12.47
C THR A 80 43.76 8.92 -12.94
N ALA A 81 44.86 8.58 -12.27
CA ALA A 81 45.46 7.25 -12.29
C ALA A 81 44.40 6.16 -12.01
N GLY A 82 44.55 5.03 -12.71
CA GLY A 82 43.57 3.96 -12.84
C GLY A 82 42.75 3.66 -11.59
N ALA A 83 41.45 3.95 -11.69
CA ALA A 83 40.46 3.42 -10.77
C ALA A 83 40.39 1.91 -10.96
N SER A 84 40.94 1.16 -10.01
CA SER A 84 40.66 -0.27 -9.87
C SER A 84 39.15 -0.40 -9.75
N SER A 85 38.52 -0.90 -10.81
CA SER A 85 37.08 -1.06 -10.86
C SER A 85 36.74 -2.17 -9.87
N ALA A 86 36.12 -1.82 -8.74
CA ALA A 86 35.61 -2.81 -7.82
C ALA A 86 34.73 -3.80 -8.60
N PRO A 87 34.84 -5.12 -8.35
CA PRO A 87 34.01 -6.10 -9.03
C PRO A 87 32.53 -5.73 -8.91
N LEU A 88 31.81 -5.87 -10.02
CA LEU A 88 30.36 -5.68 -10.02
C LEU A 88 29.71 -6.75 -9.12
N PRO A 89 28.69 -6.39 -8.34
CA PRO A 89 28.03 -7.33 -7.46
C PRO A 89 27.39 -8.48 -8.26
N ASN A 90 27.66 -9.71 -7.82
CA ASN A 90 27.05 -10.94 -8.34
C ASN A 90 25.80 -11.28 -7.51
N PHE A 91 24.72 -11.67 -8.20
CA PHE A 91 23.52 -12.11 -7.51
C PHE A 91 23.77 -13.31 -6.58
N VAL A 92 24.53 -14.31 -7.03
CA VAL A 92 24.70 -15.57 -6.31
C VAL A 92 25.49 -15.38 -5.01
N ASP A 93 26.54 -14.57 -5.08
CA ASP A 93 27.53 -14.42 -4.00
C ASP A 93 27.22 -13.23 -3.09
N ASP A 94 26.69 -12.13 -3.64
CA ASP A 94 26.48 -10.89 -2.87
C ASP A 94 25.01 -10.69 -2.48
N VAL A 95 24.09 -10.76 -3.46
CA VAL A 95 22.69 -10.36 -3.24
C VAL A 95 21.87 -11.46 -2.58
N ARG A 96 21.95 -12.68 -3.09
CA ARG A 96 21.13 -13.82 -2.65
C ARG A 96 21.34 -14.17 -1.18
N PRO A 97 22.56 -14.17 -0.60
CA PRO A 97 22.74 -14.40 0.84
C PRO A 97 22.03 -13.36 1.69
N VAL A 98 22.07 -12.08 1.30
CA VAL A 98 21.36 -10.99 2.01
C VAL A 98 19.86 -11.22 1.95
N LEU A 99 19.30 -11.49 0.77
CA LEU A 99 17.87 -11.75 0.60
C LEU A 99 17.42 -12.98 1.39
N LYS A 100 18.18 -14.08 1.36
CA LYS A 100 17.84 -15.27 2.15
C LYS A 100 17.87 -14.98 3.65
N LYS A 101 18.90 -14.27 4.13
CA LYS A 101 19.04 -13.92 5.55
C LYS A 101 17.91 -13.02 6.06
N LYS A 102 17.44 -12.10 5.23
CA LYS A 102 16.47 -11.06 5.64
C LYS A 102 15.03 -11.40 5.31
N CYS A 103 14.78 -12.16 4.24
CA CYS A 103 13.44 -12.32 3.68
C CYS A 103 12.91 -13.76 3.78
N ALA A 104 13.77 -14.79 3.83
CA ALA A 104 13.31 -16.19 3.74
C ALA A 104 12.49 -16.66 4.95
N SER A 105 12.60 -16.00 6.11
CA SER A 105 11.76 -16.31 7.27
C SER A 105 10.26 -16.17 6.98
N CYS A 106 9.89 -15.26 6.07
CA CYS A 106 8.54 -15.05 5.60
C CYS A 106 8.34 -15.56 4.17
N HIS A 107 9.28 -15.29 3.27
CA HIS A 107 9.22 -15.64 1.86
C HIS A 107 9.85 -17.00 1.58
N ALA A 108 9.39 -18.06 2.22
CA ALA A 108 9.77 -19.43 1.91
C ALA A 108 8.55 -20.35 1.89
N SER A 109 8.66 -21.50 1.25
CA SER A 109 7.57 -22.49 1.21
C SER A 109 7.10 -22.84 2.63
N GLY A 110 5.79 -22.77 2.86
CA GLY A 110 5.19 -23.01 4.18
C GLY A 110 5.35 -21.87 5.20
N LYS A 111 5.88 -20.71 4.80
CA LYS A 111 5.93 -19.49 5.62
C LYS A 111 4.85 -18.49 5.20
N PRO A 112 4.55 -17.45 6.01
CA PRO A 112 3.45 -16.52 5.74
C PRO A 112 3.48 -15.86 4.35
N GLY A 113 4.68 -15.57 3.82
CA GLY A 113 4.90 -15.03 2.48
C GLY A 113 5.19 -16.09 1.41
N GLY A 114 5.12 -17.38 1.74
CA GLY A 114 5.43 -18.50 0.85
C GLY A 114 4.46 -18.68 -0.32
N MET A 115 3.27 -18.07 -0.23
CA MET A 115 2.29 -18.01 -1.32
C MET A 115 2.46 -16.78 -2.22
N SER A 116 3.44 -15.92 -1.92
CA SER A 116 3.69 -14.72 -2.71
C SER A 116 4.46 -15.05 -3.99
N LYS A 117 4.60 -14.04 -4.86
CA LYS A 117 5.38 -14.14 -6.09
C LYS A 117 6.91 -14.15 -5.88
N LEU A 118 7.38 -13.91 -4.65
CA LEU A 118 8.79 -13.99 -4.28
C LEU A 118 8.96 -15.05 -3.20
N VAL A 119 9.65 -16.14 -3.51
CA VAL A 119 9.86 -17.27 -2.58
C VAL A 119 11.31 -17.73 -2.70
N PHE A 120 11.96 -17.86 -1.54
CA PHE A 120 13.32 -18.33 -1.33
C PHE A 120 13.31 -19.75 -0.75
N GLY A 121 14.37 -20.51 -1.00
CA GLY A 121 14.52 -21.89 -0.52
C GLY A 121 14.74 -22.90 -1.65
N GLY A 122 15.09 -22.43 -2.85
CA GLY A 122 15.27 -23.29 -4.01
C GLY A 122 16.57 -22.98 -4.78
N ASP A 123 16.46 -23.18 -6.09
CA ASP A 123 17.52 -22.92 -7.05
C ASP A 123 17.84 -21.42 -7.20
N ALA A 124 19.13 -21.10 -7.32
CA ALA A 124 19.61 -19.71 -7.37
C ALA A 124 19.14 -18.96 -8.62
N ARG A 125 19.05 -19.65 -9.77
CA ARG A 125 18.57 -19.04 -11.01
C ARG A 125 17.09 -18.70 -10.92
N ARG A 126 16.28 -19.60 -10.37
CA ARG A 126 14.85 -19.31 -10.12
C ARG A 126 14.66 -18.14 -9.17
N GLU A 127 15.44 -18.07 -8.08
CA GLU A 127 15.38 -16.95 -7.12
C GLU A 127 15.76 -15.61 -7.79
N TYR A 128 16.75 -15.62 -8.70
CA TYR A 128 17.10 -14.44 -9.51
C TYR A 128 15.93 -13.99 -10.38
N GLU A 129 15.35 -14.89 -11.16
CA GLU A 129 14.23 -14.58 -12.06
C GLU A 129 13.00 -14.04 -11.31
N LEU A 130 12.72 -14.56 -10.11
CA LEU A 130 11.66 -14.04 -9.24
C LEU A 130 12.01 -12.66 -8.67
N THR A 131 13.24 -12.47 -8.22
CA THR A 131 13.73 -11.19 -7.67
C THR A 131 13.64 -10.08 -8.71
N MET A 132 14.07 -10.35 -9.94
CA MET A 132 14.12 -9.35 -11.01
C MET A 132 12.74 -8.77 -11.39
N ARG A 133 11.64 -9.47 -11.08
CA ARG A 133 10.27 -8.96 -11.27
C ARG A 133 9.91 -7.79 -10.35
N PHE A 134 10.72 -7.55 -9.32
CA PHE A 134 10.52 -6.50 -8.32
C PHE A 134 11.64 -5.46 -8.32
N VAL A 135 12.53 -5.52 -9.31
CA VAL A 135 13.68 -4.62 -9.45
C VAL A 135 13.47 -3.70 -10.64
N HIS A 136 13.53 -2.41 -10.38
CA HIS A 136 13.55 -1.38 -11.42
C HIS A 136 15.01 -1.04 -11.74
N ARG A 137 15.54 -1.59 -12.83
CA ARG A 137 16.97 -1.57 -13.15
C ARG A 137 17.56 -0.18 -13.38
N ALA A 138 16.76 0.76 -13.88
CA ALA A 138 17.21 2.12 -14.14
C ALA A 138 17.10 3.04 -12.90
N ASN A 139 16.31 2.65 -11.90
CA ASN A 139 16.06 3.49 -10.72
C ASN A 139 15.74 2.60 -9.51
N ALA A 140 16.74 2.36 -8.67
CA ALA A 140 16.61 1.46 -7.53
C ALA A 140 15.51 1.90 -6.54
N ALA A 141 15.33 3.21 -6.31
CA ALA A 141 14.32 3.75 -5.40
C ALA A 141 12.87 3.46 -5.83
N GLN A 142 12.66 3.20 -7.13
CA GLN A 142 11.37 2.79 -7.67
C GLN A 142 11.15 1.27 -7.65
N SER A 143 12.12 0.49 -7.20
CA SER A 143 11.99 -0.96 -7.11
C SER A 143 11.00 -1.35 -6.01
N PRO A 144 9.92 -2.09 -6.31
CA PRO A 144 9.02 -2.59 -5.27
C PRO A 144 9.72 -3.43 -4.21
N LEU A 145 10.80 -4.13 -4.58
CA LEU A 145 11.63 -4.88 -3.63
C LEU A 145 12.23 -3.95 -2.57
N LEU A 146 12.87 -2.87 -3.00
CA LEU A 146 13.58 -1.94 -2.13
C LEU A 146 12.60 -1.16 -1.26
N GLN A 147 11.52 -0.62 -1.85
CA GLN A 147 10.49 0.12 -1.12
C GLN A 147 9.87 -0.71 0.01
N LYS A 148 9.64 -2.00 -0.22
CA LYS A 148 9.11 -2.91 0.80
C LYS A 148 10.16 -3.26 1.86
N ALA A 149 11.40 -3.48 1.43
CA ALA A 149 12.49 -3.83 2.35
C ALA A 149 12.87 -2.67 3.29
N SER A 150 12.76 -1.43 2.83
CA SER A 150 13.04 -0.19 3.59
C SER A 150 11.85 0.31 4.41
N ALA A 151 10.69 -0.36 4.34
CA ALA A 151 9.40 0.12 4.86
C ALA A 151 8.92 1.47 4.29
N SER A 152 9.39 1.84 3.09
CA SER A 152 8.85 2.97 2.31
C SER A 152 7.55 2.63 1.59
N GLY A 153 7.11 1.36 1.61
CA GLY A 153 5.84 0.90 1.07
C GLY A 153 5.16 -0.15 1.96
N PRO A 154 3.91 -0.53 1.66
CA PRO A 154 3.13 -1.44 2.50
C PRO A 154 3.71 -2.86 2.48
N HIS A 155 4.18 -3.32 3.63
CA HIS A 155 4.56 -4.70 3.88
C HIS A 155 4.37 -5.04 5.37
N MET A 156 3.63 -6.12 5.67
CA MET A 156 3.42 -6.60 7.05
C MET A 156 4.70 -7.00 7.81
N GLY A 157 5.85 -7.15 7.14
CA GLY A 157 7.11 -7.56 7.78
C GLY A 157 7.93 -6.40 8.36
N GLY A 158 7.49 -5.15 8.16
CA GLY A 158 8.24 -3.96 8.58
C GLY A 158 9.55 -3.78 7.82
N LYS A 159 10.43 -2.93 8.36
CA LYS A 159 11.73 -2.57 7.78
C LYS A 159 12.76 -3.67 8.05
N VAL A 160 13.33 -4.24 7.00
CA VAL A 160 14.36 -5.30 7.09
C VAL A 160 15.74 -4.84 6.61
N LEU A 161 15.78 -3.80 5.77
CA LEU A 161 17.01 -3.14 5.31
C LEU A 161 17.04 -1.68 5.76
N ALA A 162 18.20 -1.22 6.22
CA ALA A 162 18.44 0.17 6.55
C ALA A 162 19.14 0.87 5.38
N VAL A 163 18.61 2.00 4.94
CA VAL A 163 19.22 2.85 3.90
C VAL A 163 20.67 3.13 4.30
N GLY A 164 21.61 2.85 3.39
CA GLY A 164 23.06 3.05 3.61
C GLY A 164 23.77 1.95 4.41
N SER A 165 23.09 0.89 4.83
CA SER A 165 23.77 -0.28 5.42
C SER A 165 24.43 -1.13 4.33
N GLY A 166 25.46 -1.92 4.67
CA GLY A 166 26.15 -2.78 3.70
C GLY A 166 25.29 -3.87 3.03
N GLY A 167 24.01 -4.01 3.42
CA GLY A 167 23.04 -4.90 2.75
C GLY A 167 21.91 -4.15 2.04
N TYR A 168 22.02 -2.82 1.89
CA TYR A 168 21.05 -1.96 1.20
C TYR A 168 21.45 -1.71 -0.24
#